data_AF-A0A328C4F1-F1
#
_entry.id   AF-A0A328C4F1-F1
#
_cell.length_a   1.000
_cell.length_b   1.000
_cell.length_c   1.000
_cell.angle_alpha   90.00
_cell.angle_beta   90.00
_cell.angle_gamma   90.00
#
_symmetry.space_group_name_H-M   'P 1'
#
loop_
_entity.id
_entity.type
_entity.pdbx_description
1 polymer ?
#
loop_
_entity_poly.entity_id
_entity_poly.type
_entity_poly.pdbx_seq_one_letter_code
_entity_poly.pdbx_strand_id
1 'polypeptide(L)'
;MESVLMLRRLTVWMPLLLIFLLACDSPQPAETTDNSAEAEAPQAEETPEAEAPEAEKAPEAEAPEANEDPLAAPADVAAPPADAEVTSSGLASKVLKPGSGTTHPTATSTVKAHYTGWTTDGKMFDSSVKRGQPLTMPLDRVIAGWTEGVQLMVEGEKRRFWIPQDLAYRGAPGAPAGMLVFDVELIEIVK
;
A
#
# COMPACT_ATOMS: atom_id res chain seq x y z
N MET A 1 -10.96 -0.21 -63.30
CA MET A 1 -11.47 0.70 -62.24
C MET A 1 -10.24 1.35 -61.60
N GLU A 2 -9.82 2.51 -62.10
CA GLU A 2 -10.34 3.82 -61.67
C GLU A 2 -9.90 4.07 -60.21
N SER A 3 -8.86 4.90 -60.00
CA SER A 3 -9.05 6.31 -59.57
C SER A 3 -8.84 6.43 -58.04
N VAL A 4 -8.20 7.43 -57.42
CA VAL A 4 -7.41 8.60 -57.83
C VAL A 4 -7.02 9.35 -56.53
N LEU A 5 -5.92 10.11 -56.56
CA LEU A 5 -5.54 11.29 -55.72
C LEU A 5 -5.13 11.08 -54.23
N MET A 6 -3.89 11.43 -53.88
CA MET A 6 -3.42 12.74 -53.34
C MET A 6 -3.92 13.00 -51.91
N LEU A 7 -3.12 13.35 -50.90
CA LEU A 7 -2.21 14.49 -50.75
C LEU A 7 -1.72 14.33 -49.27
N ARG A 8 -0.48 14.54 -48.82
CA ARG A 8 0.26 15.80 -48.84
C ARG A 8 1.63 15.54 -48.18
N ARG A 9 2.71 15.86 -48.89
CA ARG A 9 4.08 15.95 -48.39
C ARG A 9 4.20 17.12 -47.41
N LEU A 10 5.00 16.97 -46.35
CA LEU A 10 5.85 18.07 -45.87
C LEU A 10 7.12 17.51 -45.22
N THR A 11 8.22 17.72 -45.94
CA THR A 11 9.63 17.64 -45.55
C THR A 11 10.00 18.86 -44.69
N VAL A 12 11.22 18.82 -44.10
CA VAL A 12 12.06 19.91 -43.54
C VAL A 12 12.13 19.81 -42.00
N TRP A 13 13.17 19.26 -41.38
CA TRP A 13 14.61 19.62 -41.32
C TRP A 13 14.89 20.89 -40.50
N MET A 14 16.02 20.87 -39.76
CA MET A 14 16.68 21.94 -38.97
C MET A 14 16.31 22.13 -37.47
N PRO A 15 17.24 22.62 -36.61
CA PRO A 15 18.64 22.22 -36.42
C PRO A 15 19.12 22.28 -34.94
N LEU A 16 20.38 21.90 -34.74
CA LEU A 16 21.25 22.08 -33.57
C LEU A 16 21.69 23.57 -33.40
N LEU A 17 21.69 24.12 -32.19
CA LEU A 17 22.44 25.35 -31.78
C LEU A 17 22.58 25.34 -30.23
N LEU A 18 23.73 25.00 -29.65
CA LEU A 18 24.88 25.84 -29.27
C LEU A 18 24.58 27.12 -28.45
N ILE A 19 25.17 27.15 -27.25
CA ILE A 19 25.76 28.29 -26.51
C ILE A 19 24.79 29.20 -25.73
N PHE A 20 24.89 29.20 -24.40
CA PHE A 20 25.33 30.39 -23.66
C PHE A 20 25.92 30.00 -22.29
N LEU A 21 27.22 30.28 -22.16
CA LEU A 21 28.06 30.19 -20.97
C LEU A 21 28.50 31.64 -20.68
N LEU A 22 28.80 31.94 -19.40
CA LEU A 22 29.24 33.18 -18.77
C LEU A 22 28.11 34.09 -18.23
N ALA A 23 27.96 34.32 -16.92
CA ALA A 23 28.88 34.68 -15.82
C ALA A 23 28.86 36.19 -15.54
N CYS A 24 28.54 36.50 -14.28
CA CYS A 24 28.82 37.70 -13.47
C CYS A 24 27.92 37.52 -12.23
N ASP A 25 28.30 37.66 -10.97
CA ASP A 25 29.28 38.54 -10.33
C ASP A 25 29.20 38.18 -8.82
N SER A 26 30.24 37.66 -8.16
CA SER A 26 31.14 38.41 -7.25
C SER A 26 31.05 37.94 -5.76
N PRO A 27 32.07 38.25 -4.92
CA PRO A 27 32.74 37.32 -3.98
C PRO A 27 32.44 37.62 -2.48
N GLN A 28 32.89 36.83 -1.49
CA GLN A 28 34.17 36.94 -0.74
C GLN A 28 34.24 35.92 0.46
N PRO A 29 35.32 35.80 1.28
CA PRO A 29 36.08 34.55 1.46
C PRO A 29 36.35 34.09 2.93
N ALA A 30 37.23 33.07 3.07
CA ALA A 30 38.15 32.73 4.18
C ALA A 30 37.55 32.15 5.49
N GLU A 31 37.76 30.88 5.82
CA GLU A 31 38.95 30.18 6.39
C GLU A 31 39.01 30.14 7.93
N THR A 32 38.81 28.92 8.44
CA THR A 32 39.49 28.21 9.56
C THR A 32 39.97 28.99 10.80
N THR A 33 39.57 28.49 11.98
CA THR A 33 40.51 27.93 12.97
C THR A 33 39.82 27.08 14.05
N ASP A 34 40.58 26.07 14.43
CA ASP A 34 40.46 25.04 15.46
C ASP A 34 40.27 25.61 16.89
N ASN A 35 39.52 24.90 17.75
CA ASN A 35 40.00 24.65 19.10
C ASN A 35 39.29 23.45 19.75
N SER A 36 40.03 22.36 19.91
CA SER A 36 39.75 21.29 20.88
C SER A 36 40.21 21.72 22.27
N ALA A 37 39.40 21.51 23.31
CA ALA A 37 39.88 21.43 24.69
C ALA A 37 38.93 20.60 25.56
N GLU A 38 39.54 19.87 26.48
CA GLU A 38 39.14 18.59 27.05
C GLU A 38 38.74 18.72 28.53
N ALA A 39 37.92 17.77 29.00
CA ALA A 39 37.74 17.28 30.39
C ALA A 39 37.21 18.24 31.49
N GLU A 40 36.16 17.82 32.21
CA GLU A 40 36.28 17.16 33.52
C GLU A 40 34.88 16.72 34.05
N ALA A 41 34.78 15.46 34.50
CA ALA A 41 33.75 14.91 35.41
C ALA A 41 34.50 14.52 36.71
N PRO A 42 33.91 14.36 37.93
CA PRO A 42 32.78 13.43 38.18
C PRO A 42 31.87 13.65 39.44
N GLN A 43 30.76 12.87 39.49
CA GLN A 43 30.05 12.21 40.64
C GLN A 43 29.52 13.04 41.84
N ALA A 44 28.49 12.68 42.61
CA ALA A 44 27.34 11.75 42.61
C ALA A 44 26.64 11.97 43.98
N GLU A 45 25.30 11.93 44.10
CA GLU A 45 24.63 11.57 45.37
C GLU A 45 23.16 11.17 45.17
N GLU A 46 22.73 10.20 45.97
CA GLU A 46 21.53 9.37 45.87
C GLU A 46 20.23 9.99 46.44
N THR A 47 19.13 9.54 45.83
CA THR A 47 17.72 9.30 46.25
C THR A 47 17.24 9.61 47.69
N PRO A 48 15.94 9.98 47.84
CA PRO A 48 14.92 8.95 48.06
C PRO A 48 13.56 9.14 47.36
N GLU A 49 13.06 7.98 46.93
CA GLU A 49 11.69 7.44 46.83
C GLU A 49 10.54 8.20 47.53
N ALA A 50 9.47 8.46 46.78
CA ALA A 50 8.12 8.65 47.33
C ALA A 50 7.06 8.13 46.34
N GLU A 51 6.15 7.35 46.90
CA GLU A 51 5.19 6.43 46.29
C GLU A 51 3.82 7.10 46.01
N ALA A 52 3.23 6.78 44.84
CA ALA A 52 1.78 6.66 44.53
C ALA A 52 0.86 7.93 44.59
N PRO A 53 -0.30 7.97 43.86
CA PRO A 53 -1.03 6.83 43.30
C PRO A 53 -1.48 6.89 41.83
N GLU A 54 -1.77 5.67 41.35
CA GLU A 54 -2.53 5.27 40.17
C GLU A 54 -3.64 6.24 39.75
N ALA A 55 -3.51 6.76 38.52
CA ALA A 55 -4.65 7.20 37.74
C ALA A 55 -5.12 6.01 36.88
N GLU A 56 -6.32 5.57 37.22
CA GLU A 56 -7.17 4.52 36.67
C GLU A 56 -7.09 4.39 35.13
N LYS A 57 -6.53 3.25 34.70
CA LYS A 57 -6.51 2.77 33.32
C LYS A 57 -7.93 2.45 32.86
N ALA A 58 -8.52 3.32 32.04
CA ALA A 58 -9.68 2.96 31.24
C ALA A 58 -9.29 1.81 30.28
N PRO A 59 -10.16 0.81 30.04
CA PRO A 59 -9.85 -0.31 29.17
C PRO A 59 -9.86 0.16 27.72
N GLU A 60 -8.69 0.51 27.22
CA GLU A 60 -8.41 0.59 25.79
C GLU A 60 -8.60 -0.82 25.22
N ALA A 61 -9.63 -1.00 24.40
CA ALA A 61 -9.94 -2.26 23.75
C ALA A 61 -8.76 -2.65 22.84
N GLU A 62 -7.92 -3.56 23.36
CA GLU A 62 -6.76 -4.14 22.67
C GLU A 62 -7.22 -4.85 21.38
N ALA A 63 -7.08 -4.17 20.25
CA ALA A 63 -6.84 -4.87 18.99
C ALA A 63 -5.41 -5.46 19.07
N PRO A 64 -5.19 -6.76 18.83
CA PRO A 64 -3.86 -7.32 18.91
C PRO A 64 -3.01 -6.73 17.78
N GLU A 65 -2.00 -5.93 18.13
CA GLU A 65 -0.92 -5.52 17.24
C GLU A 65 -0.06 -6.76 16.92
N ALA A 66 -0.50 -7.50 15.92
CA ALA A 66 0.17 -8.65 15.35
C ALA A 66 1.45 -8.22 14.61
N ASN A 67 2.60 -8.34 15.29
CA ASN A 67 3.90 -8.58 14.65
C ASN A 67 3.89 -9.97 14.00
N GLU A 68 2.99 -10.19 13.04
CA GLU A 68 2.81 -11.46 12.36
C GLU A 68 3.50 -11.44 11.00
N ASP A 69 4.19 -12.54 10.69
CA ASP A 69 4.81 -12.79 9.40
C ASP A 69 3.79 -12.46 8.29
N PRO A 70 4.08 -11.50 7.38
CA PRO A 70 3.13 -11.06 6.36
C PRO A 70 2.74 -12.15 5.36
N LEU A 71 3.40 -13.31 5.38
CA LEU A 71 3.09 -14.47 4.55
C LEU A 71 2.28 -15.55 5.29
N ALA A 72 2.20 -15.49 6.62
CA ALA A 72 1.40 -16.42 7.41
C ALA A 72 -0.10 -16.19 7.16
N ALA A 73 -0.87 -17.29 7.13
CA ALA A 73 -2.32 -17.18 7.06
C ALA A 73 -2.85 -16.55 8.35
N PRO A 74 -3.82 -15.62 8.26
CA PRO A 74 -4.35 -14.97 9.44
C PRO A 74 -5.24 -15.90 10.27
N ALA A 75 -5.39 -15.61 11.55
CA ALA A 75 -6.19 -16.44 12.48
C ALA A 75 -7.67 -16.58 12.07
N ASP A 76 -8.22 -15.58 11.39
CA ASP A 76 -9.60 -15.51 10.89
C ASP A 76 -9.71 -15.93 9.40
N VAL A 77 -8.73 -16.66 8.85
CA VAL A 77 -8.75 -17.13 7.45
C VAL A 77 -9.94 -18.05 7.14
N ALA A 78 -10.47 -18.76 8.14
CA ALA A 78 -11.56 -19.72 7.94
C ALA A 78 -12.91 -19.04 7.69
N ALA A 79 -13.16 -17.88 8.30
CA ALA A 79 -14.43 -17.16 8.23
C ALA A 79 -14.29 -15.68 8.63
N PRO A 80 -15.11 -14.77 8.07
CA PRO A 80 -15.13 -13.39 8.52
C PRO A 80 -15.51 -13.28 10.00
N PRO A 81 -14.81 -12.46 10.80
CA PRO A 81 -15.16 -12.22 12.18
C PRO A 81 -16.45 -11.41 12.29
N ALA A 82 -17.06 -11.39 13.48
CA ALA A 82 -18.35 -10.73 13.71
C ALA A 82 -18.32 -9.20 13.52
N ASP A 83 -17.13 -8.59 13.58
CA ASP A 83 -16.90 -7.16 13.37
C ASP A 83 -16.55 -6.80 11.93
N ALA A 84 -16.58 -7.77 11.00
CA ALA A 84 -16.39 -7.50 9.58
C ALA A 84 -17.60 -6.76 8.97
N GLU A 85 -17.30 -5.78 8.13
CA GLU A 85 -18.30 -5.08 7.32
C GLU A 85 -18.73 -5.98 6.17
N VAL A 86 -20.04 -6.16 5.96
CA VAL A 86 -20.59 -7.02 4.90
C VAL A 86 -21.41 -6.18 3.93
N THR A 87 -21.09 -6.25 2.65
CA THR A 87 -21.84 -5.56 1.59
C THR A 87 -23.03 -6.39 1.12
N SER A 88 -23.91 -5.79 0.31
CA SER A 88 -25.08 -6.50 -0.26
C SER A 88 -24.72 -7.65 -1.19
N SER A 89 -23.50 -7.69 -1.73
CA SER A 89 -23.02 -8.79 -2.58
C SER A 89 -22.49 -9.98 -1.76
N GLY A 90 -22.38 -9.83 -0.43
CA GLY A 90 -21.80 -10.83 0.47
C GLY A 90 -20.28 -10.72 0.61
N LEU A 91 -19.64 -9.72 0.00
CA LEU A 91 -18.25 -9.39 0.31
C LEU A 91 -18.16 -8.95 1.78
N ALA A 92 -17.34 -9.66 2.56
CA ALA A 92 -17.00 -9.22 3.92
C ALA A 92 -15.59 -8.61 3.93
N SER A 93 -15.39 -7.57 4.74
CA SER A 93 -14.09 -6.90 4.84
C SER A 93 -13.81 -6.29 6.20
N LYS A 94 -12.54 -6.11 6.53
CA LYS A 94 -12.11 -5.47 7.78
C LYS A 94 -10.84 -4.66 7.54
N VAL A 95 -10.84 -3.40 7.99
CA VAL A 95 -9.64 -2.56 7.97
C VAL A 95 -8.63 -3.10 8.98
N LEU A 96 -7.43 -3.46 8.51
CA LEU A 96 -6.31 -3.90 9.35
C LEU A 96 -5.40 -2.74 9.71
N LYS A 97 -5.18 -1.83 8.76
CA LYS A 97 -4.42 -0.60 8.95
C LYS A 97 -5.12 0.52 8.19
N PRO A 98 -5.48 1.64 8.84
CA PRO A 98 -6.08 2.76 8.15
C PRO A 98 -5.09 3.38 7.16
N GLY A 99 -5.60 3.79 6.00
CA GLY A 99 -4.83 4.57 5.04
C GLY A 99 -4.81 6.06 5.38
N SER A 100 -4.05 6.83 4.60
CA SER A 100 -3.95 8.28 4.72
C SER A 100 -4.60 9.03 3.56
N GLY A 101 -5.03 8.32 2.52
CA GLY A 101 -5.73 8.89 1.37
C GLY A 101 -7.16 9.34 1.69
N THR A 102 -7.68 10.22 0.84
CA THR A 102 -9.09 10.68 0.89
C THR A 102 -9.89 10.28 -0.34
N THR A 103 -9.21 9.68 -1.32
CA THR A 103 -9.80 9.29 -2.62
C THR A 103 -9.93 7.79 -2.67
N HIS A 104 -11.10 7.35 -3.13
CA HIS A 104 -11.38 5.94 -3.39
C HIS A 104 -11.15 5.62 -4.87
N PRO A 105 -10.59 4.43 -5.19
CA PRO A 105 -10.56 3.93 -6.56
C PRO A 105 -11.96 3.81 -7.14
N THR A 106 -12.08 3.94 -8.46
CA THR A 106 -13.31 3.60 -9.20
C THR A 106 -13.19 2.19 -9.77
N ALA A 107 -14.30 1.58 -10.21
CA ALA A 107 -14.30 0.25 -10.82
C ALA A 107 -13.37 0.10 -12.06
N THR A 108 -13.00 1.21 -12.70
CA THR A 108 -12.09 1.26 -13.87
C THR A 108 -10.70 1.81 -13.53
N SER A 109 -10.43 2.10 -12.26
CA SER A 109 -9.12 2.60 -11.83
C SER A 109 -8.05 1.52 -12.01
N THR A 110 -6.83 1.96 -12.31
CA THR A 110 -5.65 1.12 -12.19
C THR A 110 -5.04 1.38 -10.81
N VAL A 111 -4.72 0.32 -10.07
CA VAL A 111 -4.14 0.42 -8.72
C VAL A 111 -2.83 -0.32 -8.65
N LYS A 112 -1.96 0.10 -7.74
CA LYS A 112 -0.76 -0.62 -7.33
C LYS A 112 -0.97 -1.10 -5.91
N ALA A 113 -0.80 -2.40 -5.67
CA ALA A 113 -1.06 -2.98 -4.36
C ALA A 113 -0.09 -4.11 -4.03
N HIS A 114 0.15 -4.27 -2.73
CA HIS A 114 0.60 -5.54 -2.17
C HIS A 114 -0.61 -6.39 -1.77
N TYR A 115 -0.44 -7.70 -1.83
CA TYR A 115 -1.46 -8.66 -1.43
C TYR A 115 -0.87 -10.02 -1.14
N THR A 116 -1.59 -10.76 -0.30
CA THR A 116 -1.46 -12.21 -0.12
C THR A 116 -2.86 -12.81 -0.10
N GLY A 117 -3.04 -13.95 -0.77
CA GLY A 117 -4.30 -14.67 -0.89
C GLY A 117 -4.20 -16.11 -0.38
N TRP A 118 -5.21 -16.52 0.39
CA TRP A 118 -5.33 -17.85 0.99
C TRP A 118 -6.70 -18.46 0.72
N THR A 119 -6.74 -19.79 0.62
CA THR A 119 -7.99 -20.54 0.79
C THR A 119 -8.33 -20.64 2.28
N THR A 120 -9.59 -20.93 2.62
CA THR A 120 -10.09 -20.95 4.01
C THR A 120 -9.43 -22.01 4.90
N ASP A 121 -8.70 -22.96 4.31
CA ASP A 121 -7.85 -23.93 5.02
C ASP A 121 -6.47 -23.36 5.40
N GLY A 122 -6.22 -22.07 5.13
CA GLY A 122 -4.95 -21.40 5.43
C GLY A 122 -3.87 -21.60 4.36
N LYS A 123 -4.16 -22.30 3.25
CA LYS A 123 -3.18 -22.49 2.18
C LYS A 123 -3.06 -21.22 1.34
N MET A 124 -1.88 -20.59 1.39
CA MET A 124 -1.54 -19.49 0.49
C MET A 124 -1.47 -20.00 -0.95
N PHE A 125 -2.20 -19.36 -1.86
CA PHE A 125 -2.16 -19.68 -3.29
C PHE A 125 -1.44 -18.62 -4.11
N ASP A 126 -1.39 -17.37 -3.64
CA ASP A 126 -0.72 -16.28 -4.33
C ASP A 126 -0.27 -15.17 -3.36
N SER A 127 0.85 -14.51 -3.65
CA SER A 127 1.35 -13.36 -2.87
C SER A 127 2.32 -12.51 -3.67
N SER A 128 2.06 -11.22 -3.75
CA SER A 128 3.01 -10.23 -4.27
C SER A 128 4.12 -9.91 -3.26
N VAL A 129 3.82 -10.00 -1.96
CA VAL A 129 4.81 -9.82 -0.89
C VAL A 129 5.88 -10.91 -0.97
N LYS A 130 5.47 -12.17 -1.18
CA LYS A 130 6.41 -13.29 -1.40
C LYS A 130 7.30 -13.09 -2.62
N ARG A 131 6.80 -12.42 -3.66
CA ARG A 131 7.57 -12.06 -4.86
C ARG A 131 8.47 -10.84 -4.66
N GLY A 132 8.30 -10.09 -3.57
CA GLY A 132 9.07 -8.87 -3.29
C GLY A 132 8.71 -7.67 -4.17
N GLN A 133 7.61 -7.72 -4.93
CA GLN A 133 7.21 -6.63 -5.81
C GLN A 133 5.68 -6.47 -5.86
N PRO A 134 5.16 -5.24 -5.69
CA PRO A 134 3.74 -4.97 -5.80
C PRO A 134 3.24 -5.16 -7.23
N LEU A 135 1.94 -5.41 -7.35
CA LEU A 135 1.29 -5.63 -8.64
C LEU A 135 0.45 -4.42 -9.03
N THR A 136 0.63 -3.94 -10.26
CA THR A 136 -0.24 -2.94 -10.88
C THR A 136 -1.34 -3.66 -11.66
N MET A 137 -2.59 -3.38 -11.34
CA MET A 137 -3.75 -4.06 -11.93
C MET A 137 -4.90 -3.09 -12.20
N PRO A 138 -5.55 -3.18 -13.37
CA PRO A 138 -6.80 -2.48 -13.64
C PRO A 138 -7.96 -3.24 -12.99
N LEU A 139 -8.80 -2.52 -12.22
CA LEU A 139 -9.85 -3.12 -11.40
C LEU A 139 -10.99 -3.76 -12.22
N ASP A 140 -11.12 -3.44 -13.51
CA ASP A 140 -12.09 -4.06 -14.42
C ASP A 140 -11.62 -5.43 -14.97
N ARG A 141 -10.41 -5.87 -14.63
CA ARG A 141 -9.80 -7.14 -15.11
C ARG A 141 -9.45 -8.13 -14.01
N VAL A 142 -9.90 -7.88 -12.79
CA VAL A 142 -9.72 -8.77 -11.64
C VAL A 142 -11.05 -9.42 -11.25
N ILE A 143 -11.03 -10.30 -10.26
CA ILE A 143 -12.26 -10.92 -9.75
C ILE A 143 -13.21 -9.86 -9.17
N ALA A 144 -14.52 -10.09 -9.28
CA ALA A 144 -15.52 -9.09 -8.93
C ALA A 144 -15.40 -8.58 -7.47
N GLY A 145 -15.02 -9.46 -6.54
CA GLY A 145 -14.79 -9.07 -5.14
C GLY A 145 -13.62 -8.11 -4.95
N TRP A 146 -12.58 -8.19 -5.79
CA TRP A 146 -11.50 -7.20 -5.82
C TRP A 146 -11.96 -5.89 -6.43
N THR A 147 -12.67 -5.95 -7.57
CA THR A 147 -13.26 -4.76 -8.20
C THR A 147 -14.12 -4.00 -7.20
N GLU A 148 -14.98 -4.68 -6.45
CA GLU A 148 -15.83 -4.08 -5.43
C GLU A 148 -15.03 -3.63 -4.19
N GLY A 149 -14.26 -4.53 -3.58
CA GLY A 149 -13.62 -4.30 -2.29
C GLY A 149 -12.55 -3.21 -2.30
N VAL A 150 -11.76 -3.11 -3.37
CA VAL A 150 -10.70 -2.10 -3.45
C VAL A 150 -11.27 -0.68 -3.60
N GLN A 151 -12.50 -0.53 -4.12
CA GLN A 151 -13.20 0.77 -4.13
C GLN A 151 -13.58 1.25 -2.71
N LEU A 152 -13.58 0.37 -1.71
CA LEU A 152 -13.83 0.74 -0.30
C LEU A 152 -12.58 1.28 0.39
N MET A 153 -11.41 1.10 -0.21
CA MET A 153 -10.12 1.47 0.36
C MET A 153 -9.69 2.88 -0.04
N VAL A 154 -8.75 3.43 0.72
CA VAL A 154 -7.96 4.62 0.34
C VAL A 154 -6.47 4.28 0.27
N GLU A 155 -5.66 5.14 -0.36
CA GLU A 155 -4.20 4.96 -0.42
C GLU A 155 -3.58 4.82 0.98
N GLY A 156 -2.66 3.87 1.11
CA GLY A 156 -1.98 3.49 2.36
C GLY A 156 -2.76 2.52 3.26
N GLU A 157 -4.01 2.20 2.92
CA GLU A 157 -4.84 1.29 3.71
C GLU A 157 -4.42 -0.17 3.50
N LYS A 158 -4.41 -0.94 4.60
CA LYS A 158 -4.42 -2.40 4.55
C LYS A 158 -5.78 -2.91 4.98
N ARG A 159 -6.43 -3.70 4.13
CA ARG A 159 -7.76 -4.28 4.38
C ARG A 159 -7.73 -5.79 4.12
N ARG A 160 -8.44 -6.54 4.96
CA ARG A 160 -8.74 -7.96 4.74
C ARG A 160 -10.07 -8.10 4.04
N PHE A 161 -10.15 -9.01 3.07
CA PHE A 161 -11.36 -9.37 2.35
C PHE A 161 -11.64 -10.86 2.49
N TRP A 162 -12.89 -11.23 2.73
CA TRP A 162 -13.40 -12.59 2.56
C TRP A 162 -14.37 -12.56 1.38
N ILE A 163 -13.92 -13.11 0.27
CA ILE A 163 -14.59 -13.02 -1.02
C ILE A 163 -15.35 -14.33 -1.28
N PRO A 164 -16.68 -14.33 -1.28
CA PRO A 164 -17.46 -15.53 -1.59
C PRO A 164 -17.18 -16.02 -3.01
N GLN A 165 -17.38 -17.32 -3.26
CA GLN A 165 -17.03 -17.97 -4.52
C GLN A 165 -17.61 -17.28 -5.77
N ASP A 166 -18.83 -16.74 -5.65
CA ASP A 166 -19.54 -16.08 -6.75
C ASP A 166 -18.89 -14.76 -7.19
N LEU A 167 -18.15 -14.13 -6.28
CA LEU A 167 -17.35 -12.91 -6.52
C LEU A 167 -15.87 -13.23 -6.82
N ALA A 168 -15.48 -14.50 -6.78
CA ALA A 168 -14.13 -14.98 -7.06
C ALA A 168 -14.07 -15.68 -8.44
N TYR A 169 -13.47 -16.88 -8.49
CA TYR A 169 -13.30 -17.64 -9.73
C TYR A 169 -14.50 -18.51 -10.14
N ARG A 170 -15.61 -18.48 -9.37
CA ARG A 170 -16.86 -19.18 -9.71
C ARG A 170 -16.69 -20.67 -10.04
N GLY A 171 -15.75 -21.34 -9.36
CA GLY A 171 -15.47 -22.77 -9.57
C GLY A 171 -14.74 -23.11 -10.88
N ALA A 172 -14.04 -22.15 -11.49
CA ALA A 172 -13.25 -22.39 -12.69
C ALA A 172 -12.22 -23.53 -12.47
N PRO A 173 -12.12 -24.52 -13.39
CA PRO A 173 -11.16 -25.61 -13.25
C PRO A 173 -9.72 -25.12 -13.11
N GLY A 174 -9.01 -25.61 -12.09
CA GLY A 174 -7.62 -25.24 -11.82
C GLY A 174 -7.43 -23.92 -11.06
N ALA A 175 -8.50 -23.17 -10.78
CA ALA A 175 -8.45 -21.99 -9.93
C ALA A 175 -8.72 -22.35 -8.45
N PRO A 176 -8.33 -21.48 -7.49
CA PRO A 176 -8.80 -21.58 -6.11
C PRO A 176 -10.33 -21.64 -6.04
N ALA A 177 -10.85 -22.54 -5.21
CA ALA A 177 -12.28 -22.81 -5.07
C ALA A 177 -12.79 -22.36 -3.69
N GLY A 178 -14.10 -22.13 -3.60
CA GLY A 178 -14.74 -21.66 -2.37
C GLY A 178 -14.51 -20.17 -2.10
N MET A 179 -14.65 -19.81 -0.83
CA MET A 179 -14.35 -18.46 -0.34
C MET A 179 -12.85 -18.24 -0.34
N LEU A 180 -12.40 -17.06 -0.75
CA LEU A 180 -11.00 -16.68 -0.75
C LEU A 180 -10.77 -15.55 0.25
N VAL A 181 -9.64 -15.60 0.96
CA VAL A 181 -9.24 -14.56 1.89
C VAL A 181 -8.05 -13.81 1.32
N PHE A 182 -8.11 -12.48 1.34
CA PHE A 182 -7.03 -11.62 0.88
C PHE A 182 -6.70 -10.56 1.91
N ASP A 183 -5.42 -10.38 2.18
CA ASP A 183 -4.91 -9.14 2.75
C ASP A 183 -4.42 -8.29 1.58
N VAL A 184 -4.88 -7.05 1.49
CA VAL A 184 -4.50 -6.11 0.43
C VAL A 184 -4.02 -4.82 1.06
N GLU A 185 -2.86 -4.33 0.63
CA GLU A 185 -2.33 -3.02 0.95
C GLU A 185 -2.36 -2.16 -0.32
N LEU A 186 -3.21 -1.14 -0.34
CA LEU A 186 -3.34 -0.23 -1.46
C LEU A 186 -2.21 0.80 -1.40
N ILE A 187 -1.27 0.73 -2.34
CA ILE A 187 -0.11 1.62 -2.36
C ILE A 187 -0.43 2.92 -3.11
N GLU A 188 -1.11 2.80 -4.25
CA GLU A 188 -1.31 3.93 -5.16
C GLU A 188 -2.52 3.70 -6.08
N ILE A 189 -3.26 4.77 -6.37
CA ILE A 189 -4.25 4.87 -7.45
C ILE A 189 -3.56 5.53 -8.64
N VAL A 190 -3.29 4.74 -9.68
CA VAL A 190 -2.58 5.19 -10.88
C VAL A 190 -3.47 6.16 -11.67
N LYS A 191 -2.91 7.32 -12.03
CA LYS A 191 -3.59 8.41 -12.75
C LYS A 191 -3.35 8.37 -14.26
#